data_AF-A0A928AEQ3-F1
#
_entry.id   AF-A0A928AEQ3-F1
#
_cell.length_a   1.000
_cell.length_b   1.000
_cell.length_c   1.000
_cell.angle_alpha   90.00
_cell.angle_beta   90.00
_cell.angle_gamma   90.00
#
_symmetry.space_group_name_H-M   'P 1'
#
loop_
_entity.id
_entity.type
_entity.pdbx_description
1 polymer ?
#
loop_
_entity_poly.entity_id
_entity_poly.type
_entity_poly.pdbx_seq_one_letter_code
_entity_poly.pdbx_strand_id
1 'polypeptide(L)'
;MSFSQLFCIFASCKDFGCMKILKNSILLLLVVLLFGACNKEEKATLTLERTALYFSSWGAPSQTIRYTADNAHNVVVRSVSKGWAALVDHTERTITVTAVGKSNEEEEEPSHEGALMIDAMTVEGELTTYYITLYMLGKETFLLDTEGKRANCYVVSEMGRSYAFDATHRPDGEELATKRVAVLWTSNEGIIHNTMFVDGKAEFFVNSEKNDDFVNTNAVIAAYDSADKVVWSWHLWIVDTNPLTAVENPVSGVSFMDRNLGAYRGNNEASQEHSSIHDAYGLYYQWGRKDPFFRPYAYDTSGAESELAYTASGGYAVEKVKEVSSSVGTVDYATSHPLTFITNAACVEEDGDGVGDWLHEADNRLWNDNAKSLYDPCPYGWRVPRAEELAKLTFAADNTADLDTARKQYGWYLESGSERYFFSGCGYRRYLDGKVQNVNYSDAYPYNPEPWEGYYWSSTANEDGSAVSLYFDLITTRSLSHYNSAMASRRANGMQVRCIKE
;
A
#
# COMPACT_ATOMS: atom_id res chain seq x y z
N MET A 1 1.26 57.01 -10.07
CA MET A 1 -0.18 57.32 -10.25
C MET A 1 -0.99 56.34 -9.40
N SER A 2 -2.07 56.82 -8.80
CA SER A 2 -2.68 56.39 -7.53
C SER A 2 -3.63 55.20 -7.56
N PHE A 3 -3.79 54.59 -6.38
CA PHE A 3 -4.96 53.86 -5.88
C PHE A 3 -6.30 54.46 -6.35
N SER A 4 -7.18 53.63 -6.92
CA SER A 4 -8.65 53.63 -6.71
C SER A 4 -9.35 52.63 -7.64
N GLN A 5 -10.45 52.05 -7.16
CA GLN A 5 -11.45 51.21 -7.85
C GLN A 5 -11.22 49.68 -7.85
N LEU A 6 -11.70 49.01 -6.79
CA LEU A 6 -12.90 48.16 -6.87
C LEU A 6 -13.26 47.63 -5.46
N PHE A 7 -14.21 48.28 -4.80
CA PHE A 7 -14.98 47.70 -3.70
C PHE A 7 -16.43 48.11 -3.92
N CYS A 8 -17.31 47.14 -4.07
CA CYS A 8 -18.72 47.17 -3.71
C CYS A 8 -19.35 45.83 -4.12
N ILE A 9 -19.82 45.05 -3.14
CA ILE A 9 -21.22 44.59 -3.02
C ILE A 9 -21.34 43.60 -1.82
N PHE A 10 -22.21 44.01 -0.88
CA PHE A 10 -22.84 43.33 0.27
C PHE A 10 -22.03 42.89 1.50
N ALA A 11 -22.12 43.75 2.52
CA ALA A 11 -22.39 43.34 3.90
C ALA A 11 -23.88 43.61 4.21
N SER A 12 -24.60 42.64 4.81
CA SER A 12 -25.63 42.91 5.84
C SER A 12 -26.22 41.60 6.40
N CYS A 13 -25.77 41.20 7.60
CA CYS A 13 -26.65 40.91 8.73
C CYS A 13 -25.81 40.60 9.97
N LYS A 14 -25.91 41.51 10.95
CA LYS A 14 -25.56 41.28 12.36
C LYS A 14 -26.79 40.62 13.02
N ASP A 15 -26.58 39.64 13.89
CA ASP A 15 -26.86 39.83 15.33
C ASP A 15 -26.44 38.62 16.20
N PHE A 16 -25.63 38.97 17.21
CA PHE A 16 -25.49 38.44 18.57
C PHE A 16 -25.30 36.94 18.87
N GLY A 17 -24.17 36.65 19.54
CA GLY A 17 -24.29 36.14 20.93
C GLY A 17 -23.30 35.07 21.41
N CYS A 18 -22.22 35.52 22.05
CA CYS A 18 -21.58 34.92 23.24
C CYS A 18 -20.65 33.68 23.13
N MET A 19 -19.34 33.99 23.25
CA MET A 19 -18.37 33.49 24.25
C MET A 19 -18.08 32.00 24.48
N LYS A 20 -16.76 31.70 24.34
CA LYS A 20 -15.90 30.83 25.16
C LYS A 20 -15.96 29.30 24.93
N ILE A 21 -15.02 28.78 24.14
CA ILE A 21 -13.82 27.99 24.53
C ILE A 21 -13.27 27.37 23.24
N LEU A 22 -12.18 27.92 22.71
CA LEU A 22 -11.37 27.26 21.68
C LEU A 22 -10.00 27.00 22.29
N LYS A 23 -9.71 25.73 22.58
CA LYS A 23 -8.36 25.21 22.75
C LYS A 23 -8.27 23.91 21.96
N ASN A 24 -7.20 23.83 21.18
CA ASN A 24 -6.63 22.67 20.50
C ASN A 24 -6.99 22.47 19.03
N SER A 25 -5.99 22.88 18.23
CA SER A 25 -5.37 22.06 17.16
C SER A 25 -6.14 21.90 15.86
N ILE A 26 -5.79 22.74 14.89
CA ILE A 26 -5.48 22.37 13.49
C ILE A 26 -4.61 23.52 12.94
N LEU A 27 -3.33 23.24 12.69
CA LEU A 27 -2.47 24.11 11.91
C LEU A 27 -2.40 23.52 10.49
N LEU A 28 -3.27 24.01 9.62
CA LEU A 28 -3.20 23.72 8.18
C LEU A 28 -2.29 24.76 7.52
N LEU A 29 -1.31 24.26 6.77
CA LEU A 29 -0.48 25.04 5.86
C LEU A 29 -1.37 25.63 4.75
N LEU A 30 -1.49 26.96 4.68
CA LEU A 30 -2.00 27.64 3.49
C LEU A 30 -1.10 28.84 3.21
N VAL A 31 -0.41 28.78 2.07
CA VAL A 31 0.44 29.85 1.55
C VAL A 31 -0.47 31.02 1.16
N VAL A 32 -0.38 32.11 1.92
CA VAL A 32 -0.91 33.43 1.54
C VAL A 32 0.27 34.35 1.32
N LEU A 33 0.53 34.69 0.05
CA LEU A 33 1.30 35.88 -0.31
C LEU A 33 0.34 37.07 -0.31
N LEU A 34 0.59 38.07 0.55
CA LEU A 34 0.72 39.51 0.21
C LEU A 34 0.79 40.39 1.50
N PHE A 35 2.03 40.82 1.79
CA PHE A 35 2.57 42.04 2.43
C PHE A 35 2.15 42.60 3.81
N GLY A 36 3.15 42.62 4.71
CA GLY A 36 3.66 43.80 5.45
C GLY A 36 2.98 44.11 6.80
N ALA A 37 3.65 44.19 7.96
CA ALA A 37 5.07 44.36 8.26
C ALA A 37 5.40 43.73 9.63
N CYS A 38 6.39 42.85 9.66
CA CYS A 38 7.14 42.49 10.86
C CYS A 38 8.45 41.88 10.34
N ASN A 39 9.60 42.49 10.64
CA ASN A 39 10.91 41.96 10.26
C ASN A 39 11.05 40.55 10.84
N LYS A 40 10.88 39.52 10.00
CA LYS A 40 11.35 38.17 10.29
C LYS A 40 12.66 38.04 9.56
N GLU A 41 13.74 37.83 10.29
CA GLU A 41 15.02 37.41 9.71
C GLU A 41 14.75 36.21 8.79
N GLU A 42 15.06 36.36 7.51
CA GLU A 42 14.87 35.31 6.52
C GLU A 42 15.90 34.23 6.80
N LYS A 43 15.47 32.98 7.02
CA LYS A 43 16.41 31.87 7.25
C LYS A 43 17.07 31.45 5.95
N ALA A 44 18.31 31.00 6.03
CA ALA A 44 18.97 30.31 4.92
C ALA A 44 18.18 29.03 4.57
N THR A 45 17.84 28.85 3.30
CA THR A 45 17.14 27.66 2.81
C THR A 45 17.89 26.97 1.69
N LEU A 46 17.94 25.63 1.75
CA LEU A 46 18.42 24.77 0.67
C LEU A 46 17.28 23.94 0.11
N THR A 47 17.25 23.79 -1.21
CA THR A 47 16.48 22.73 -1.87
C THR A 47 17.46 21.71 -2.43
N LEU A 48 17.38 20.47 -1.93
CA LEU A 48 18.21 19.35 -2.37
C LEU A 48 17.48 18.58 -3.48
N GLU A 49 18.21 18.13 -4.50
CA GLU A 49 17.66 17.27 -5.56
C GLU A 49 17.09 15.96 -5.01
N ARG A 50 17.70 15.44 -3.94
CA ARG A 50 17.29 14.24 -3.21
C ARG A 50 17.88 14.26 -1.79
N THR A 51 17.25 13.54 -0.88
CA THR A 51 17.64 13.45 0.54
C THR A 51 18.23 12.10 0.94
N ALA A 52 18.51 11.22 -0.02
CA ALA A 52 19.17 9.94 0.22
C ALA A 52 20.13 9.57 -0.91
N LEU A 53 21.24 8.90 -0.57
CA LEU A 53 22.26 8.39 -1.49
C LEU A 53 22.56 6.91 -1.22
N TYR A 54 22.76 6.15 -2.29
CA TYR A 54 22.96 4.71 -2.25
C TYR A 54 24.27 4.33 -2.93
N PHE A 55 25.00 3.40 -2.33
CA PHE A 55 26.30 2.97 -2.80
C PHE A 55 26.37 1.45 -2.79
N SER A 56 26.87 0.87 -3.88
CA SER A 56 26.94 -0.58 -4.06
C SER A 56 28.03 -1.25 -3.24
N SER A 57 29.08 -0.51 -2.88
CA SER A 57 30.17 -1.00 -2.05
C SER A 57 30.99 0.15 -1.48
N TRP A 58 31.76 -0.12 -0.42
CA TRP A 58 32.87 0.74 -0.04
C TRP A 58 33.86 0.85 -1.22
N GLY A 59 34.26 2.07 -1.58
CA GLY A 59 35.09 2.37 -2.75
C GLY A 59 34.33 2.52 -4.08
N ALA A 60 32.99 2.42 -4.08
CA ALA A 60 32.18 2.69 -5.27
C ALA A 60 32.33 4.15 -5.77
N PRO A 61 32.01 4.44 -7.05
CA PRO A 61 32.03 5.81 -7.57
C PRO A 61 31.22 6.77 -6.71
N SER A 62 31.72 8.00 -6.56
CA SER A 62 31.04 9.04 -5.78
C SER A 62 29.67 9.37 -6.37
N GLN A 63 28.71 9.66 -5.50
CA GLN A 63 27.38 10.15 -5.85
C GLN A 63 27.37 11.68 -5.73
N THR A 64 26.81 12.38 -6.71
CA THR A 64 26.72 13.84 -6.71
C THR A 64 25.26 14.28 -6.81
N ILE A 65 24.86 15.23 -5.98
CA ILE A 65 23.53 15.86 -6.01
C ILE A 65 23.66 17.36 -6.20
N ARG A 66 22.66 17.96 -6.86
CA ARG A 66 22.55 19.41 -6.97
C ARG A 66 21.76 20.00 -5.81
N TYR A 67 22.07 21.25 -5.47
CA TYR A 67 21.26 22.04 -4.55
C TYR A 67 21.00 23.45 -5.09
N THR A 68 19.86 24.02 -4.70
CA THR A 68 19.65 25.47 -4.77
C THR A 68 19.70 26.05 -3.37
N ALA A 69 20.10 27.31 -3.29
CA ALA A 69 20.27 28.02 -2.04
C ALA A 69 19.57 29.37 -2.14
N ASP A 70 18.77 29.70 -1.13
CA ASP A 70 18.10 30.98 -0.96
C ASP A 70 18.41 31.55 0.43
N ASN A 71 18.74 32.84 0.48
CA ASN A 71 19.35 33.53 1.62
C ASN A 71 20.51 32.78 2.34
N ALA A 72 21.16 31.82 1.68
CA ALA A 72 22.34 31.13 2.20
C ALA A 72 23.61 31.73 1.58
N HIS A 73 24.42 32.37 2.42
CA HIS A 73 25.72 32.89 2.04
C HIS A 73 26.77 31.78 1.94
N ASN A 74 26.65 30.75 2.77
CA ASN A 74 27.57 29.61 2.78
C ASN A 74 26.82 28.29 3.01
N VAL A 75 27.38 27.19 2.49
CA VAL A 75 26.85 25.83 2.63
C VAL A 75 28.00 24.90 2.96
N VAL A 76 28.00 24.30 4.15
CA VAL A 76 29.14 23.50 4.62
C VAL A 76 28.70 22.13 5.10
N VAL A 77 29.59 21.14 4.94
CA VAL A 77 29.43 19.84 5.61
C VAL A 77 29.64 20.06 7.10
N ARG A 78 28.59 19.84 7.89
CA ARG A 78 28.65 19.88 9.35
C ARG A 78 29.26 18.60 9.90
N SER A 79 28.77 17.47 9.41
CA SER A 79 29.26 16.14 9.77
C SER A 79 28.86 15.12 8.71
N VAL A 80 29.59 14.03 8.66
CA VAL A 80 29.25 12.85 7.86
C VAL A 80 29.55 11.61 8.69
N SER A 81 28.71 10.59 8.61
CA SER A 81 28.91 9.33 9.31
C SER A 81 30.25 8.68 8.95
N LYS A 82 30.80 7.90 9.90
CA LYS A 82 32.04 7.14 9.70
C LYS A 82 31.94 6.28 8.43
N GLY A 83 33.03 6.22 7.67
CA GLY A 83 33.09 5.48 6.40
C GLY A 83 32.75 6.31 5.17
N TRP A 84 32.24 7.52 5.34
CA TRP A 84 31.81 8.40 4.26
C TRP A 84 32.64 9.69 4.23
N ALA A 85 32.74 10.29 3.05
CA ALA A 85 33.30 11.62 2.85
C ALA A 85 32.35 12.45 1.99
N ALA A 86 32.24 13.75 2.26
CA ALA A 86 31.40 14.66 1.50
C ALA A 86 32.14 15.96 1.19
N LEU A 87 31.90 16.49 -0.01
CA LEU A 87 32.45 17.77 -0.49
C LEU A 87 31.32 18.62 -1.09
N VAL A 88 31.30 19.90 -0.73
CA VAL A 88 30.41 20.90 -1.36
C VAL A 88 31.19 21.64 -2.43
N ASP A 89 30.65 21.70 -3.64
CA ASP A 89 31.12 22.58 -4.72
C ASP A 89 30.15 23.76 -4.84
N HIS A 90 30.62 24.94 -4.44
CA HIS A 90 29.81 26.17 -4.46
C HIS A 90 29.65 26.77 -5.86
N THR A 91 30.55 26.45 -6.79
CA THR A 91 30.49 26.96 -8.17
C THR A 91 29.45 26.19 -8.96
N GLU A 92 29.50 24.86 -8.90
CA GLU A 92 28.54 23.99 -9.58
C GLU A 92 27.26 23.78 -8.75
N ARG A 93 27.24 24.25 -7.51
CA ARG A 93 26.16 24.05 -6.52
C ARG A 93 25.82 22.57 -6.37
N THR A 94 26.84 21.77 -6.08
CA THR A 94 26.70 20.33 -5.89
C THR A 94 27.27 19.86 -4.56
N ILE A 95 26.79 18.70 -4.10
CA ILE A 95 27.34 17.96 -2.98
C ILE A 95 27.73 16.59 -3.50
N THR A 96 29.01 16.24 -3.38
CA THR A 96 29.55 14.94 -3.79
C THR A 96 29.88 14.12 -2.56
N VAL A 97 29.37 12.89 -2.49
CA VAL A 97 29.55 11.97 -1.38
C VAL A 97 30.24 10.71 -1.86
N THR A 98 31.21 10.22 -1.08
CA THR A 98 32.03 9.05 -1.41
C THR A 98 31.96 8.03 -0.28
N ALA A 99 31.69 6.77 -0.63
CA ALA A 99 31.80 5.61 0.23
C ALA A 99 33.28 5.24 0.41
N VAL A 100 33.95 5.71 1.46
CA VAL A 100 35.39 5.48 1.66
C VAL A 100 35.67 4.13 2.34
N GLY A 101 34.81 3.70 3.25
CA GLY A 101 34.98 2.46 4.02
C GLY A 101 35.87 2.63 5.25
N LYS A 102 36.44 1.52 5.73
CA LYS A 102 37.33 1.51 6.90
C LYS A 102 38.67 2.19 6.59
N SER A 103 39.21 2.91 7.56
CA SER A 103 40.47 3.66 7.40
C SER A 103 41.70 2.75 7.40
N ASN A 104 41.59 1.59 8.06
CA ASN A 104 42.61 0.56 8.18
C ASN A 104 41.94 -0.81 8.38
N GLU A 105 42.69 -1.91 8.27
CA GLU A 105 42.13 -3.25 8.34
C GLU A 105 41.68 -3.70 9.74
N GLU A 106 42.20 -3.07 10.79
CA GLU A 106 41.93 -3.38 12.21
C GLU A 106 40.63 -2.76 12.73
N GLU A 107 40.08 -1.76 12.02
CA GLU A 107 38.79 -1.17 12.34
C GLU A 107 37.60 -2.03 11.89
N GLU A 108 36.54 -2.02 12.69
CA GLU A 108 35.23 -2.56 12.30
C GLU A 108 34.72 -1.86 11.03
N GLU A 109 34.05 -2.63 10.15
CA GLU A 109 33.42 -2.05 8.96
C GLU A 109 32.41 -0.97 9.41
N PRO A 110 32.38 0.21 8.75
CA PRO A 110 31.44 1.25 9.11
C PRO A 110 30.00 0.78 8.92
N SER A 111 29.07 1.43 9.63
CA SER A 111 27.63 1.18 9.46
C SER A 111 27.22 1.30 7.99
N HIS A 112 26.39 0.36 7.54
CA HIS A 112 25.76 0.41 6.21
C HIS A 112 24.68 1.49 6.11
N GLU A 113 24.31 2.11 7.22
CA GLU A 113 23.50 3.33 7.24
C GLU A 113 24.29 4.47 7.86
N GLY A 114 24.20 5.65 7.26
CA GLY A 114 24.83 6.87 7.72
C GLY A 114 24.02 8.10 7.41
N ALA A 115 24.49 9.24 7.90
CA ALA A 115 23.89 10.53 7.62
C ALA A 115 24.98 11.55 7.26
N LEU A 116 24.64 12.43 6.33
CA LEU A 116 25.37 13.63 6.01
C LEU A 116 24.54 14.82 6.48
N MET A 117 25.11 15.63 7.37
CA MET A 117 24.51 16.87 7.86
C MET A 117 25.16 18.05 7.15
N ILE A 118 24.33 18.89 6.53
CA ILE A 118 24.76 20.10 5.81
C ILE A 118 24.19 21.32 6.51
N ASP A 119 25.03 22.30 6.80
CA ASP A 119 24.63 23.57 7.38
C ASP A 119 24.58 24.65 6.30
N ALA A 120 23.44 25.32 6.16
CA ALA A 120 23.26 26.53 5.38
C ALA A 120 23.31 27.75 6.31
N MET A 121 24.16 28.72 5.98
CA MET A 121 24.45 29.87 6.85
C MET A 121 24.01 31.18 6.19
N THR A 122 23.28 32.02 6.91
CA THR A 122 22.97 33.41 6.47
C THR A 122 24.21 34.30 6.60
N VAL A 123 24.17 35.52 6.04
CA VAL A 123 25.25 36.51 6.20
C VAL A 123 25.44 36.90 7.68
N GLU A 124 24.38 36.83 8.47
CA GLU A 124 24.36 37.15 9.91
C GLU A 124 24.83 35.98 10.79
N GLY A 125 25.12 34.81 10.18
CA GLY A 125 25.64 33.64 10.87
C GLY A 125 24.58 32.69 11.43
N GLU A 126 23.29 32.87 11.10
CA GLU A 126 22.24 31.91 11.49
C GLU A 126 22.39 30.63 10.66
N LEU A 127 22.26 29.48 11.33
CA LEU A 127 22.43 28.16 10.74
C LEU A 127 21.10 27.42 10.57
N THR A 128 20.89 26.83 9.39
CA THR A 128 19.83 25.85 9.14
C THR A 128 20.44 24.53 8.68
N THR A 129 20.14 23.44 9.38
CA THR A 129 20.73 22.11 9.12
C THR A 129 19.81 21.23 8.28
N TYR A 130 20.38 20.60 7.26
CA TYR A 130 19.76 19.65 6.34
C TYR A 130 20.39 18.27 6.50
N TYR A 131 19.61 17.23 6.22
CA TYR A 131 20.03 15.83 6.36
C TYR A 131 19.93 15.13 5.02
N ILE A 132 20.97 14.37 4.68
CA ILE A 132 20.99 13.42 3.57
C ILE A 132 21.33 12.05 4.17
N THR A 133 20.45 11.07 3.99
CA THR A 133 20.71 9.71 4.46
C THR A 133 21.60 8.97 3.48
N LEU A 134 22.55 8.20 3.99
CA LEU A 134 23.54 7.46 3.22
C LEU A 134 23.33 5.98 3.46
N TYR A 135 23.20 5.21 2.38
CA TYR A 135 23.01 3.78 2.43
C TYR A 135 24.12 3.07 1.66
N MET A 136 24.80 2.16 2.34
CA MET A 136 25.52 1.07 1.71
C MET A 136 24.47 0.01 1.39
N LEU A 137 24.26 -0.25 0.10
CA LEU A 137 23.57 -1.47 -0.30
C LEU A 137 24.40 -2.62 0.26
N GLY A 138 23.78 -3.49 1.05
CA GLY A 138 24.50 -4.56 1.74
C GLY A 138 25.26 -5.45 0.75
N LYS A 139 26.33 -6.11 1.21
CA LYS A 139 27.01 -7.15 0.42
C LYS A 139 26.07 -8.28 -0.01
N GLU A 140 24.98 -8.51 0.72
CA GLU A 140 23.95 -9.50 0.41
C GLU A 140 22.61 -8.83 0.13
N THR A 141 22.26 -8.71 -1.15
CA THR A 141 20.88 -8.46 -1.58
C THR A 141 20.06 -9.72 -1.33
N PHE A 142 18.99 -9.62 -0.54
CA PHE A 142 18.12 -10.77 -0.26
C PHE A 142 17.23 -11.06 -1.46
N LEU A 143 17.37 -12.25 -2.04
CA LEU A 143 16.58 -12.68 -3.18
C LEU A 143 15.24 -13.27 -2.70
N LEU A 144 14.13 -12.64 -3.08
CA LEU A 144 12.78 -12.98 -2.60
C LEU A 144 12.21 -14.25 -3.26
N ASP A 145 12.72 -14.62 -4.43
CA ASP A 145 12.26 -15.74 -5.26
C ASP A 145 13.34 -16.82 -5.42
N THR A 146 14.16 -17.00 -4.38
CA THR A 146 15.18 -18.07 -4.31
C THR A 146 14.63 -19.42 -4.73
N GLU A 147 15.46 -20.22 -5.41
CA GLU A 147 15.09 -21.56 -5.88
C GLU A 147 13.90 -21.58 -6.86
N GLY A 148 13.61 -20.45 -7.52
CA GLY A 148 12.51 -20.35 -8.49
C GLY A 148 11.15 -20.17 -7.83
N LYS A 149 11.09 -19.74 -6.57
CA LYS A 149 9.87 -19.48 -5.79
C LYS A 149 9.16 -18.20 -6.24
N ARG A 150 8.85 -18.11 -7.53
CA ARG A 150 8.21 -16.95 -8.16
C ARG A 150 6.73 -16.90 -7.79
N ALA A 151 6.24 -15.72 -7.44
CA ALA A 151 4.84 -15.46 -7.14
C ALA A 151 4.47 -14.03 -7.50
N ASN A 152 3.18 -13.68 -7.40
CA ASN A 152 2.72 -12.30 -7.62
C ASN A 152 2.82 -11.42 -6.37
N CYS A 153 3.07 -12.00 -5.21
CA CYS A 153 3.30 -11.30 -3.95
C CYS A 153 4.57 -11.81 -3.27
N TYR A 154 5.39 -10.89 -2.79
CA TYR A 154 6.55 -11.19 -1.95
C TYR A 154 6.41 -10.54 -0.58
N VAL A 155 6.70 -11.31 0.47
CA VAL A 155 6.71 -10.83 1.86
C VAL A 155 8.09 -10.33 2.21
N VAL A 156 8.14 -9.16 2.84
CA VAL A 156 9.36 -8.57 3.40
C VAL A 156 9.14 -8.30 4.89
N SER A 157 10.03 -8.82 5.74
CA SER A 157 9.90 -8.69 7.19
C SER A 157 11.11 -8.05 7.88
N GLU A 158 12.07 -7.52 7.12
CA GLU A 158 13.21 -6.78 7.65
C GLU A 158 13.38 -5.46 6.89
N MET A 159 13.60 -4.37 7.61
CA MET A 159 13.88 -3.03 7.07
C MET A 159 15.38 -2.74 7.09
N GLY A 160 15.80 -1.66 6.44
CA GLY A 160 17.21 -1.26 6.35
C GLY A 160 18.06 -2.19 5.47
N ARG A 161 17.45 -2.89 4.50
CA ARG A 161 18.15 -3.86 3.64
C ARG A 161 17.69 -3.82 2.18
N SER A 162 18.58 -4.26 1.29
CA SER A 162 18.35 -4.48 -0.13
C SER A 162 17.70 -5.83 -0.42
N TYR A 163 16.70 -5.81 -1.29
CA TYR A 163 15.98 -6.98 -1.78
C TYR A 163 16.04 -7.03 -3.30
N ALA A 164 15.88 -8.23 -3.86
CA ALA A 164 15.71 -8.42 -5.28
C ALA A 164 14.75 -9.57 -5.60
N PHE A 165 14.20 -9.56 -6.82
CA PHE A 165 13.52 -10.71 -7.42
C PHE A 165 13.70 -10.70 -8.94
N ASP A 166 13.52 -11.85 -9.59
CA ASP A 166 13.51 -11.99 -11.05
C ASP A 166 12.35 -11.17 -11.65
N ALA A 167 12.71 -10.12 -12.40
CA ALA A 167 11.74 -9.27 -13.09
C ALA A 167 11.65 -9.61 -14.58
N THR A 168 12.29 -10.70 -15.02
CA THR A 168 12.27 -11.20 -16.40
C THR A 168 11.40 -12.41 -16.60
N HIS A 169 10.79 -12.96 -15.54
CA HIS A 169 9.86 -14.08 -15.65
C HIS A 169 8.60 -13.85 -14.84
N ARG A 170 7.49 -14.37 -15.37
CA ARG A 170 6.24 -14.52 -14.65
C ARG A 170 6.31 -15.72 -13.67
N PRO A 171 5.32 -15.89 -12.77
CA PRO A 171 5.25 -17.05 -11.89
C PRO A 171 5.27 -18.41 -12.60
N ASP A 172 4.74 -18.51 -13.82
CA ASP A 172 4.76 -19.73 -14.64
C ASP A 172 6.09 -19.97 -15.35
N GLY A 173 7.06 -19.07 -15.19
CA GLY A 173 8.38 -19.15 -15.81
C GLY A 173 8.43 -18.64 -17.25
N GLU A 174 7.35 -18.10 -17.81
CA GLU A 174 7.43 -17.44 -19.13
C GLU A 174 8.19 -16.11 -19.03
N GLU A 175 9.00 -15.84 -20.07
CA GLU A 175 9.82 -14.64 -20.16
C GLU A 175 8.99 -13.36 -20.36
N LEU A 176 9.44 -12.29 -19.71
CA LEU A 176 8.95 -10.92 -19.83
C LEU A 176 10.00 -10.08 -20.56
N ALA A 177 9.55 -9.24 -21.49
CA ALA A 177 10.41 -8.31 -22.22
C ALA A 177 10.81 -7.06 -21.39
N THR A 178 11.16 -7.26 -20.12
CA THR A 178 11.43 -6.18 -19.15
C THR A 178 12.66 -5.36 -19.56
N LYS A 179 12.50 -4.03 -19.54
CA LYS A 179 13.55 -3.04 -19.81
C LYS A 179 13.82 -2.11 -18.65
N ARG A 180 12.82 -1.86 -17.80
CA ARG A 180 13.02 -1.24 -16.49
C ARG A 180 11.97 -1.72 -15.50
N VAL A 181 12.22 -1.43 -14.24
CA VAL A 181 11.24 -1.59 -13.16
C VAL A 181 11.02 -0.25 -12.45
N ALA A 182 9.87 -0.08 -11.83
CA ALA A 182 9.60 1.07 -10.95
C ALA A 182 8.50 0.75 -9.94
N VAL A 183 8.53 1.47 -8.81
CA VAL A 183 7.40 1.47 -7.87
C VAL A 183 6.22 2.18 -8.53
N LEU A 184 5.16 1.42 -8.78
CA LEU A 184 3.90 1.91 -9.30
C LEU A 184 3.14 2.68 -8.21
N TRP A 185 3.08 2.11 -7.01
CA TRP A 185 2.55 2.76 -5.82
C TRP A 185 3.09 2.14 -4.53
N THR A 186 3.06 2.89 -3.43
CA THR A 186 3.36 2.46 -2.05
C THR A 186 2.39 3.13 -1.08
N SER A 187 2.00 2.46 0.00
CA SER A 187 1.15 3.03 1.06
C SER A 187 1.90 4.02 1.95
N ASN A 188 3.23 3.94 1.98
CA ASN A 188 4.09 4.86 2.73
C ASN A 188 5.14 5.45 1.80
N GLU A 189 5.15 6.78 1.72
CA GLU A 189 6.12 7.53 0.93
C GLU A 189 7.54 7.31 1.47
N GLY A 190 8.51 7.11 0.58
CA GLY A 190 9.91 7.01 0.99
C GLY A 190 10.30 5.72 1.72
N ILE A 191 9.45 4.69 1.78
CA ILE A 191 9.84 3.38 2.32
C ILE A 191 10.64 2.55 1.31
N ILE A 192 10.27 2.60 0.03
CA ILE A 192 11.00 1.88 -1.02
C ILE A 192 11.88 2.85 -1.79
N HIS A 193 13.17 2.53 -1.87
CA HIS A 193 14.16 3.35 -2.53
C HIS A 193 15.00 2.56 -3.54
N ASN A 194 15.71 3.30 -4.38
CA ASN A 194 16.70 2.77 -5.33
C ASN A 194 16.18 1.59 -6.16
N THR A 195 14.91 1.65 -6.58
CA THR A 195 14.32 0.62 -7.42
C THR A 195 14.98 0.65 -8.80
N MET A 196 15.68 -0.41 -9.14
CA MET A 196 16.49 -0.49 -10.36
C MET A 196 16.37 -1.86 -11.02
N PHE A 197 16.51 -1.88 -12.34
CA PHE A 197 16.55 -3.11 -13.12
C PHE A 197 18.00 -3.43 -13.48
N VAL A 198 18.58 -4.45 -12.85
CA VAL A 198 19.98 -4.85 -13.00
C VAL A 198 20.05 -6.36 -13.13
N ASP A 199 20.78 -6.86 -14.13
CA ASP A 199 21.00 -8.30 -14.35
C ASP A 199 19.74 -9.17 -14.32
N GLY A 200 18.64 -8.66 -14.92
CA GLY A 200 17.36 -9.35 -15.00
C GLY A 200 16.50 -9.28 -13.73
N LYS A 201 16.95 -8.56 -12.70
CA LYS A 201 16.27 -8.45 -11.41
C LYS A 201 15.72 -7.05 -11.17
N ALA A 202 14.59 -6.98 -10.48
CA ALA A 202 14.19 -5.78 -9.77
C ALA A 202 14.95 -5.74 -8.45
N GLU A 203 15.87 -4.80 -8.28
CA GLU A 203 16.54 -4.55 -7.00
C GLU A 203 15.98 -3.29 -6.36
N PHE A 204 15.82 -3.29 -5.04
CA PHE A 204 15.31 -2.15 -4.28
C PHE A 204 15.77 -2.21 -2.82
N PHE A 205 15.76 -1.06 -2.14
CA PHE A 205 16.05 -0.95 -0.72
C PHE A 205 14.77 -0.65 0.05
N VAL A 206 14.50 -1.40 1.12
CA VAL A 206 13.42 -1.09 2.06
C VAL A 206 14.03 -0.33 3.22
N ASN A 207 13.65 0.93 3.35
CA ASN A 207 14.19 1.85 4.34
C ASN A 207 13.74 1.48 5.76
N SER A 208 14.51 1.89 6.77
CA SER A 208 14.08 2.06 8.17
C SER A 208 13.65 3.52 8.40
N GLU A 209 12.62 3.74 9.21
CA GLU A 209 12.26 5.10 9.65
C GLU A 209 13.29 5.67 10.62
N LYS A 210 13.20 6.98 10.89
CA LYS A 210 13.96 7.62 11.96
C LYS A 210 13.62 6.92 13.28
N ASN A 211 14.62 6.32 13.94
CA ASN A 211 14.56 5.53 15.20
C ASN A 211 14.36 4.02 15.04
N ASP A 212 14.57 3.45 13.85
CA ASP A 212 14.52 1.99 13.62
C ASP A 212 13.14 1.33 13.85
N ASP A 213 12.06 2.13 13.87
CA ASP A 213 10.69 1.61 13.97
C ASP A 213 10.26 0.93 12.66
N PHE A 214 9.57 -0.21 12.76
CA PHE A 214 9.07 -0.92 11.60
C PHE A 214 7.82 -0.24 11.03
N VAL A 215 7.80 0.05 9.72
CA VAL A 215 6.65 0.61 9.01
C VAL A 215 6.03 -0.43 8.09
N ASN A 216 4.91 -0.98 8.52
CA ASN A 216 4.09 -1.86 7.68
C ASN A 216 3.65 -1.12 6.41
N THR A 217 3.93 -1.71 5.25
CA THR A 217 3.79 -1.05 3.95
C THR A 217 3.32 -2.04 2.90
N ASN A 218 2.36 -1.63 2.08
CA ASN A 218 2.06 -2.29 0.81
C ASN A 218 2.65 -1.49 -0.33
N ALA A 219 3.22 -2.17 -1.32
CA ALA A 219 3.65 -1.53 -2.55
C ALA A 219 3.47 -2.43 -3.75
N VAL A 220 3.46 -1.83 -4.95
CA VAL A 220 3.51 -2.57 -6.20
C VAL A 220 4.70 -2.09 -7.02
N ILE A 221 5.56 -3.04 -7.41
CA ILE A 221 6.63 -2.81 -8.39
C ILE A 221 6.14 -3.32 -9.75
N ALA A 222 6.29 -2.52 -10.79
CA ALA A 222 5.92 -2.86 -12.16
C ALA A 222 7.16 -3.04 -13.03
N ALA A 223 7.13 -4.02 -13.93
CA ALA A 223 8.06 -4.17 -15.04
C ALA A 223 7.50 -3.49 -16.29
N TYR A 224 8.37 -2.79 -17.01
CA TYR A 224 8.04 -2.04 -18.22
C TYR A 224 8.85 -2.55 -19.41
N ASP A 225 8.22 -2.60 -20.59
CA ASP A 225 8.91 -2.89 -21.84
C ASP A 225 9.64 -1.65 -22.42
N SER A 226 10.18 -1.77 -23.64
CA SER A 226 10.87 -0.68 -24.33
C SER A 226 9.96 0.48 -24.77
N ALA A 227 8.64 0.31 -24.70
CA ALA A 227 7.65 1.31 -25.02
C ALA A 227 7.04 1.95 -23.75
N ASP A 228 7.65 1.72 -22.58
CA ASP A 228 7.14 2.15 -21.27
C ASP A 228 5.74 1.61 -20.94
N LYS A 229 5.33 0.50 -21.56
CA LYS A 229 4.10 -0.21 -21.20
C LYS A 229 4.40 -1.17 -20.05
N VAL A 230 3.52 -1.20 -19.05
CA VAL A 230 3.58 -2.22 -17.99
C VAL A 230 3.31 -3.59 -18.60
N VAL A 231 4.24 -4.53 -18.40
CA VAL A 231 4.11 -5.92 -18.88
C VAL A 231 3.80 -6.89 -17.75
N TRP A 232 4.16 -6.54 -16.52
CA TRP A 232 3.80 -7.28 -15.32
C TRP A 232 3.98 -6.41 -14.07
N SER A 233 3.44 -6.83 -12.94
CA SER A 233 3.59 -6.15 -11.65
C SER A 233 3.48 -7.14 -10.50
N TRP A 234 4.17 -6.83 -9.41
CA TRP A 234 4.27 -7.65 -8.19
C TRP A 234 3.89 -6.82 -6.98
N HIS A 235 3.14 -7.41 -6.05
CA HIS A 235 2.84 -6.86 -4.75
C HIS A 235 3.99 -7.15 -3.77
N LEU A 236 4.49 -6.13 -3.09
CA LEU A 236 5.36 -6.25 -1.94
C LEU A 236 4.54 -6.02 -0.68
N TRP A 237 4.52 -7.04 0.18
CA TRP A 237 3.86 -7.01 1.47
C TRP A 237 4.90 -6.92 2.58
N ILE A 238 5.17 -5.69 3.00
CA ILE A 238 6.22 -5.35 3.97
C ILE A 238 5.57 -5.29 5.35
N VAL A 239 5.86 -6.27 6.21
CA VAL A 239 5.20 -6.41 7.53
C VAL A 239 6.15 -6.89 8.62
N ASP A 240 5.96 -6.38 9.83
CA ASP A 240 6.79 -6.64 11.02
C ASP A 240 6.81 -8.11 11.46
N THR A 241 5.84 -8.89 11.00
CA THR A 241 5.62 -10.28 11.35
C THR A 241 5.33 -11.06 10.08
N ASN A 242 6.09 -12.14 9.84
CA ASN A 242 5.94 -12.95 8.64
C ASN A 242 4.57 -13.69 8.64
N PRO A 243 3.63 -13.37 7.73
CA PRO A 243 2.30 -13.97 7.69
C PRO A 243 2.31 -15.38 7.10
N LEU A 244 3.46 -15.87 6.61
CA LEU A 244 3.61 -17.20 6.00
C LEU A 244 3.87 -18.31 7.04
N THR A 245 3.88 -17.99 8.33
CA THR A 245 3.94 -19.00 9.40
C THR A 245 2.54 -19.61 9.59
N ALA A 246 2.22 -20.63 8.82
CA ALA A 246 0.96 -21.36 8.97
C ALA A 246 0.87 -22.02 10.35
N VAL A 247 -0.28 -21.92 11.01
CA VAL A 247 -0.67 -22.92 12.02
C VAL A 247 -1.20 -24.13 11.26
N GLU A 248 -0.50 -25.27 11.33
CA GLU A 248 -0.97 -26.51 10.73
C GLU A 248 -2.27 -26.95 11.40
N ASN A 249 -3.33 -27.18 10.62
CA ASN A 249 -4.61 -27.67 11.13
C ASN A 249 -4.79 -29.16 10.78
N PRO A 250 -4.36 -30.08 11.64
CA PRO A 250 -4.43 -31.51 11.35
C PRO A 250 -5.87 -32.06 11.31
N VAL A 251 -6.87 -31.29 11.76
CA VAL A 251 -8.27 -31.74 11.84
C VAL A 251 -9.04 -31.45 10.56
N SER A 252 -8.96 -30.22 10.05
CA SER A 252 -9.67 -29.82 8.83
C SER A 252 -8.86 -30.04 7.54
N GLY A 253 -7.53 -30.18 7.70
CA GLY A 253 -6.57 -30.25 6.59
C GLY A 253 -6.42 -28.93 5.83
N VAL A 254 -6.93 -27.81 6.36
CA VAL A 254 -6.83 -26.48 5.74
C VAL A 254 -6.19 -25.48 6.69
N SER A 255 -5.15 -24.78 6.20
CA SER A 255 -4.43 -23.76 6.96
C SER A 255 -4.51 -22.43 6.23
N PHE A 256 -5.33 -21.52 6.73
CA PHE A 256 -5.39 -20.13 6.27
C PHE A 256 -4.24 -19.30 6.84
N MET A 257 -3.87 -18.24 6.13
CA MET A 257 -3.00 -17.19 6.70
C MET A 257 -3.67 -16.56 7.92
N ASP A 258 -2.85 -16.09 8.86
CA ASP A 258 -3.33 -15.41 10.06
C ASP A 258 -4.05 -14.08 9.77
N ARG A 259 -3.81 -13.48 8.60
CA ARG A 259 -4.37 -12.19 8.16
C ARG A 259 -4.76 -12.15 6.67
N ASN A 260 -5.53 -11.15 6.27
CA ASN A 260 -5.88 -10.92 4.85
C ASN A 260 -4.63 -10.55 4.06
N LEU A 261 -4.60 -10.86 2.77
CA LEU A 261 -3.49 -10.50 1.90
C LEU A 261 -3.31 -8.97 1.83
N GLY A 262 -2.15 -8.49 2.27
CA GLY A 262 -1.85 -7.06 2.38
C GLY A 262 -2.26 -6.41 3.71
N ALA A 263 -2.85 -7.14 4.65
CA ALA A 263 -3.16 -6.61 5.98
C ALA A 263 -1.90 -6.48 6.84
N TYR A 264 -1.89 -5.53 7.76
CA TYR A 264 -0.75 -5.33 8.66
C TYR A 264 -0.85 -6.18 9.91
N ARG A 265 -2.05 -6.56 10.35
CA ARG A 265 -2.30 -7.41 11.52
C ARG A 265 -3.36 -8.47 11.22
N GLY A 266 -3.30 -9.61 11.92
CA GLY A 266 -4.24 -10.73 11.74
C GLY A 266 -5.39 -10.79 12.75
N ASN A 267 -5.24 -10.12 13.89
CA ASN A 267 -6.23 -10.11 14.96
C ASN A 267 -6.55 -8.68 15.39
N ASN A 268 -7.76 -8.49 15.92
CA ASN A 268 -8.16 -7.29 16.62
C ASN A 268 -7.80 -7.46 18.11
N GLU A 269 -6.52 -7.57 18.49
CA GLU A 269 -6.18 -7.65 19.92
C GLU A 269 -6.64 -6.38 20.64
N ALA A 270 -7.84 -6.46 21.23
CA ALA A 270 -8.46 -5.79 22.38
C ALA A 270 -8.25 -4.29 22.64
N SER A 271 -7.44 -3.61 21.85
CA SER A 271 -7.47 -2.16 21.72
C SER A 271 -8.69 -1.88 20.86
N GLN A 272 -9.74 -1.32 21.46
CA GLN A 272 -10.92 -0.80 20.74
C GLN A 272 -10.54 0.44 19.89
N GLU A 273 -9.27 0.55 19.52
CA GLU A 273 -8.68 1.64 18.76
C GLU A 273 -8.95 1.38 17.29
N HIS A 274 -9.58 2.36 16.65
CA HIS A 274 -10.02 2.28 15.25
C HIS A 274 -8.85 2.01 14.27
N SER A 275 -7.62 2.38 14.63
CA SER A 275 -6.41 2.08 13.85
C SER A 275 -6.10 0.58 13.78
N SER A 276 -6.24 -0.14 14.89
CA SER A 276 -5.99 -1.59 14.94
C SER A 276 -6.93 -2.39 14.06
N ILE A 277 -8.15 -1.90 13.84
CA ILE A 277 -9.14 -2.50 12.94
C ILE A 277 -8.80 -2.26 11.49
N HIS A 278 -8.41 -1.02 11.15
CA HIS A 278 -7.96 -0.68 9.82
C HIS A 278 -6.75 -1.52 9.38
N ASP A 279 -5.84 -1.82 10.31
CA ASP A 279 -4.68 -2.67 10.06
C ASP A 279 -5.03 -4.15 9.78
N ALA A 280 -6.24 -4.60 10.14
CA ALA A 280 -6.74 -5.92 9.78
C ALA A 280 -7.35 -5.99 8.37
N TYR A 281 -7.45 -4.85 7.67
CA TYR A 281 -7.93 -4.82 6.29
C TYR A 281 -6.77 -5.13 5.34
N GLY A 282 -7.00 -6.09 4.44
CA GLY A 282 -6.08 -6.34 3.34
C GLY A 282 -6.37 -5.43 2.15
N LEU A 283 -5.68 -5.72 1.05
CA LEU A 283 -5.96 -5.09 -0.24
C LEU A 283 -7.15 -5.78 -0.92
N TYR A 284 -7.79 -5.08 -1.85
CA TYR A 284 -8.96 -5.57 -2.56
C TYR A 284 -8.55 -6.08 -3.95
N TYR A 285 -9.11 -7.20 -4.37
CA TYR A 285 -8.77 -7.83 -5.64
C TYR A 285 -10.04 -8.06 -6.45
N GLN A 286 -10.02 -7.77 -7.75
CA GLN A 286 -11.05 -8.27 -8.66
C GLN A 286 -10.77 -9.74 -8.96
N TRP A 287 -11.82 -10.55 -9.08
CA TRP A 287 -11.64 -11.99 -9.22
C TRP A 287 -10.81 -12.32 -10.47
N GLY A 288 -9.79 -13.17 -10.33
CA GLY A 288 -8.89 -13.52 -11.44
C GLY A 288 -7.77 -12.51 -11.70
N ARG A 289 -7.62 -11.44 -10.90
CA ARG A 289 -6.51 -10.48 -11.02
C ARG A 289 -5.50 -10.63 -9.89
N LYS A 290 -4.22 -10.52 -10.25
CA LYS A 290 -3.11 -10.42 -9.30
C LYS A 290 -2.92 -9.02 -8.71
N ASP A 291 -3.50 -8.00 -9.34
CA ASP A 291 -3.23 -6.60 -9.01
C ASP A 291 -4.13 -6.13 -7.86
N PRO A 292 -3.55 -5.61 -6.76
CA PRO A 292 -4.31 -5.08 -5.65
C PRO A 292 -4.86 -3.67 -5.89
N PHE A 293 -5.98 -3.40 -5.24
CA PHE A 293 -6.58 -2.09 -5.03
C PHE A 293 -6.47 -1.68 -3.57
N PHE A 294 -6.39 -0.37 -3.35
CA PHE A 294 -6.10 0.24 -2.06
C PHE A 294 -7.17 -0.14 -1.03
N ARG A 295 -6.78 -0.14 0.25
CA ARG A 295 -7.75 -0.22 1.34
C ARG A 295 -8.54 1.09 1.48
N PRO A 296 -9.69 1.13 2.18
CA PRO A 296 -10.37 2.40 2.44
C PRO A 296 -9.49 3.34 3.26
N TYR A 297 -9.72 4.64 3.16
CA TYR A 297 -9.02 5.67 3.94
C TYR A 297 -9.25 5.52 5.45
N ALA A 298 -10.45 5.12 5.85
CA ALA A 298 -10.84 4.92 7.24
C ALA A 298 -11.47 3.53 7.43
N TYR A 299 -11.34 2.99 8.64
CA TYR A 299 -11.90 1.69 9.02
C TYR A 299 -13.42 1.61 8.76
N ASP A 300 -14.15 2.69 9.06
CA ASP A 300 -15.60 2.80 8.92
C ASP A 300 -16.07 3.01 7.47
N THR A 301 -15.16 3.28 6.54
CA THR A 301 -15.45 3.55 5.12
C THR A 301 -16.39 4.75 4.88
N SER A 302 -16.54 5.65 5.85
CA SER A 302 -17.53 6.74 5.86
C SER A 302 -17.44 7.70 4.66
N GLY A 303 -16.25 7.88 4.08
CA GLY A 303 -16.05 8.69 2.87
C GLY A 303 -16.18 7.93 1.55
N ALA A 304 -16.24 6.60 1.57
CA ALA A 304 -16.05 5.75 0.38
C ALA A 304 -14.75 6.06 -0.41
N GLU A 305 -13.73 6.57 0.29
CA GLU A 305 -12.45 6.98 -0.26
C GLU A 305 -11.40 5.89 -0.07
N SER A 306 -10.48 5.78 -1.03
CA SER A 306 -9.29 4.95 -0.93
C SER A 306 -8.26 5.58 0.00
N GLU A 307 -7.46 4.75 0.66
CA GLU A 307 -6.25 5.19 1.34
C GLU A 307 -5.31 5.95 0.39
N LEU A 308 -4.56 6.90 0.95
CA LEU A 308 -3.50 7.59 0.23
C LEU A 308 -2.40 6.60 -0.16
N ALA A 309 -2.01 6.64 -1.43
CA ALA A 309 -0.87 5.93 -1.95
C ALA A 309 0.04 6.89 -2.69
N TYR A 310 1.31 6.54 -2.79
CA TYR A 310 2.37 7.39 -3.29
C TYR A 310 3.11 6.70 -4.44
N THR A 311 3.51 7.48 -5.43
CA THR A 311 4.41 7.10 -6.50
C THR A 311 5.86 7.14 -6.01
N ALA A 312 6.79 6.54 -6.77
CA ALA A 312 8.22 6.60 -6.47
C ALA A 312 8.77 8.04 -6.31
N SER A 313 8.15 9.02 -6.97
CA SER A 313 8.56 10.43 -6.95
C SER A 313 7.91 11.27 -5.84
N GLY A 314 7.15 10.65 -4.92
CA GLY A 314 6.47 11.34 -3.82
C GLY A 314 5.14 12.02 -4.19
N GLY A 315 4.68 11.88 -5.43
CA GLY A 315 3.33 12.30 -5.84
C GLY A 315 2.28 11.24 -5.48
N TYR A 316 0.99 11.61 -5.44
CA TYR A 316 -0.08 10.65 -5.18
C TYR A 316 -0.29 9.65 -6.33
N ALA A 317 -0.36 8.37 -6.00
CA ALA A 317 -0.87 7.32 -6.87
C ALA A 317 -2.40 7.27 -6.75
N VAL A 318 -3.10 7.22 -7.88
CA VAL A 318 -4.56 7.29 -7.91
C VAL A 318 -5.12 6.14 -8.73
N GLU A 319 -6.07 5.42 -8.14
CA GLU A 319 -6.86 4.41 -8.84
C GLU A 319 -7.72 5.07 -9.91
N LYS A 320 -7.78 4.46 -11.08
CA LYS A 320 -8.66 4.87 -12.16
C LYS A 320 -9.85 3.94 -12.21
N VAL A 321 -10.99 4.45 -12.64
CA VAL A 321 -12.18 3.63 -12.91
C VAL A 321 -12.48 3.67 -14.40
N LYS A 322 -12.72 2.51 -14.99
CA LYS A 322 -13.10 2.36 -16.39
C LYS A 322 -14.21 1.33 -16.51
N GLU A 323 -15.22 1.62 -17.32
CA GLU A 323 -16.25 0.65 -17.64
C GLU A 323 -15.71 -0.43 -18.59
N VAL A 324 -16.15 -1.66 -18.38
CA VAL A 324 -15.84 -2.82 -19.22
C VAL A 324 -16.22 -2.56 -20.69
N SER A 325 -15.39 -3.05 -21.60
CA SER A 325 -15.60 -3.05 -23.05
C SER A 325 -14.67 -4.08 -23.67
N SER A 326 -14.85 -4.42 -24.94
CA SER A 326 -13.95 -5.34 -25.65
C SER A 326 -12.48 -4.91 -25.66
N SER A 327 -12.18 -3.61 -25.52
CA SER A 327 -10.80 -3.11 -25.43
C SER A 327 -10.24 -2.97 -24.00
N VAL A 328 -11.11 -2.84 -22.99
CA VAL A 328 -10.71 -2.59 -21.58
C VAL A 328 -10.81 -3.85 -20.75
N GLY A 329 -11.88 -4.63 -20.93
CA GLY A 329 -12.15 -5.87 -20.19
C GLY A 329 -11.35 -7.04 -20.71
N THR A 330 -10.03 -6.88 -20.79
CA THR A 330 -9.10 -7.92 -21.23
C THR A 330 -7.96 -8.06 -20.23
N VAL A 331 -7.39 -9.27 -20.14
CA VAL A 331 -6.24 -9.56 -19.28
C VAL A 331 -5.03 -8.69 -19.66
N ASP A 332 -4.81 -8.47 -20.96
CA ASP A 332 -3.72 -7.62 -21.46
C ASP A 332 -3.88 -6.15 -21.03
N TYR A 333 -5.11 -5.62 -21.09
CA TYR A 333 -5.39 -4.27 -20.63
C TYR A 333 -5.19 -4.17 -19.11
N ALA A 334 -5.78 -5.09 -18.33
CA ALA A 334 -5.65 -5.11 -16.88
C ALA A 334 -4.18 -5.22 -16.42
N THR A 335 -3.40 -6.11 -17.06
CA THR A 335 -1.97 -6.30 -16.77
C THR A 335 -1.16 -5.03 -17.06
N SER A 336 -1.52 -4.29 -18.11
CA SER A 336 -0.84 -3.03 -18.45
C SER A 336 -1.38 -1.80 -17.71
N HIS A 337 -2.50 -1.95 -16.99
CA HIS A 337 -3.14 -0.88 -16.23
C HIS A 337 -3.51 -1.36 -14.81
N PRO A 338 -2.54 -1.81 -13.99
CA PRO A 338 -2.79 -2.40 -12.67
C PRO A 338 -3.67 -1.55 -11.74
N LEU A 339 -3.52 -0.22 -11.76
CA LEU A 339 -4.34 0.73 -10.98
C LEU A 339 -5.71 1.07 -11.58
N THR A 340 -6.12 0.42 -12.67
CA THR A 340 -7.46 0.62 -13.24
C THR A 340 -8.42 -0.44 -12.72
N PHE A 341 -9.39 0.00 -11.91
CA PHE A 341 -10.54 -0.78 -11.51
C PHE A 341 -11.54 -0.80 -12.66
N ILE A 342 -11.85 -2.00 -13.15
CA ILE A 342 -12.72 -2.16 -14.31
C ILE A 342 -14.14 -2.48 -13.83
N THR A 343 -15.06 -1.54 -13.97
CA THR A 343 -16.46 -1.67 -13.55
C THR A 343 -17.31 -2.36 -14.60
N ASN A 344 -18.48 -2.82 -14.19
CA ASN A 344 -19.51 -3.33 -15.08
C ASN A 344 -20.87 -2.82 -14.57
N ALA A 345 -21.08 -1.51 -14.65
CA ALA A 345 -22.32 -0.84 -14.27
C ALA A 345 -23.49 -1.18 -15.20
N ALA A 346 -23.20 -1.52 -16.47
CA ALA A 346 -24.22 -1.88 -17.45
C ALA A 346 -24.89 -3.25 -17.17
N CYS A 347 -24.34 -4.07 -16.27
CA CYS A 347 -24.90 -5.38 -15.92
C CYS A 347 -26.21 -5.31 -15.10
N VAL A 348 -26.90 -4.18 -15.07
CA VAL A 348 -28.06 -3.91 -14.22
C VAL A 348 -29.25 -3.53 -15.11
N GLU A 349 -30.20 -4.47 -15.22
CA GLU A 349 -31.67 -4.28 -15.35
C GLU A 349 -32.43 -4.59 -16.66
N GLU A 350 -31.87 -4.70 -17.88
CA GLU A 350 -32.77 -4.90 -19.07
C GLU A 350 -32.65 -6.22 -19.86
N ASP A 351 -31.51 -6.92 -19.92
CA ASP A 351 -31.36 -8.08 -20.84
C ASP A 351 -30.72 -9.36 -20.26
N GLY A 352 -30.62 -9.51 -18.93
CA GLY A 352 -30.39 -10.82 -18.30
C GLY A 352 -29.07 -11.55 -18.62
N ASP A 353 -28.08 -10.88 -19.22
CA ASP A 353 -26.81 -11.48 -19.67
C ASP A 353 -25.54 -10.91 -18.99
N GLY A 354 -25.64 -9.82 -18.23
CA GLY A 354 -24.50 -9.25 -17.51
C GLY A 354 -24.32 -9.82 -16.12
N VAL A 355 -23.42 -10.79 -15.92
CA VAL A 355 -23.11 -11.35 -14.58
C VAL A 355 -22.10 -10.49 -13.80
N GLY A 356 -21.77 -9.32 -14.34
CA GLY A 356 -20.94 -8.31 -13.68
C GLY A 356 -19.48 -8.75 -13.57
N ASP A 357 -18.91 -9.30 -14.63
CA ASP A 357 -17.47 -9.55 -14.76
C ASP A 357 -16.74 -8.28 -15.24
N TRP A 358 -15.50 -8.09 -14.81
CA TRP A 358 -14.64 -7.02 -15.31
C TRP A 358 -14.06 -7.38 -16.67
N LEU A 359 -14.02 -8.67 -17.01
CA LEU A 359 -13.75 -9.13 -18.36
C LEU A 359 -14.97 -8.93 -19.27
N HIS A 360 -14.69 -8.55 -20.51
CA HIS A 360 -15.72 -8.54 -21.55
C HIS A 360 -16.12 -9.96 -21.96
N GLU A 361 -15.15 -10.88 -21.99
CA GLU A 361 -15.36 -12.31 -22.17
C GLU A 361 -14.80 -13.04 -20.94
N ALA A 362 -15.68 -13.68 -20.16
CA ALA A 362 -15.29 -14.33 -18.91
C ALA A 362 -14.28 -15.46 -19.13
N ASP A 363 -13.27 -15.54 -18.26
CA ASP A 363 -12.27 -16.63 -18.28
C ASP A 363 -12.12 -17.24 -16.88
N ASN A 364 -12.69 -18.42 -16.70
CA ASN A 364 -12.68 -19.16 -15.44
C ASN A 364 -11.31 -19.76 -15.09
N ARG A 365 -10.29 -19.60 -15.95
CA ARG A 365 -8.94 -20.11 -15.71
C ARG A 365 -8.05 -19.13 -14.98
N LEU A 366 -8.49 -17.86 -14.85
CA LEU A 366 -7.67 -16.81 -14.25
C LEU A 366 -7.33 -17.09 -12.79
N TRP A 367 -8.31 -17.53 -12.00
CA TRP A 367 -8.10 -18.29 -10.77
C TRP A 367 -8.72 -19.66 -10.93
N ASN A 368 -8.07 -20.70 -10.40
CA ASN A 368 -8.43 -22.10 -10.65
C ASN A 368 -8.43 -22.86 -9.33
N ASP A 369 -9.40 -23.76 -9.15
CA ASP A 369 -9.45 -24.62 -7.97
C ASP A 369 -8.28 -25.61 -7.97
N ASN A 370 -7.91 -26.17 -9.12
CA ASN A 370 -7.00 -27.33 -9.13
C ASN A 370 -5.57 -27.00 -8.68
N ALA A 371 -5.10 -25.78 -8.90
CA ALA A 371 -3.75 -25.34 -8.54
C ALA A 371 -3.66 -23.82 -8.51
N LYS A 372 -2.62 -23.30 -7.86
CA LYS A 372 -2.26 -21.87 -7.93
C LYS A 372 -2.10 -21.45 -9.40
N SER A 373 -2.84 -20.44 -9.80
CA SER A 373 -2.87 -19.93 -11.17
C SER A 373 -1.81 -18.83 -11.38
N LEU A 374 -1.57 -18.47 -12.64
CA LEU A 374 -0.68 -17.38 -13.01
C LEU A 374 -1.09 -16.02 -12.41
N TYR A 375 -2.39 -15.78 -12.21
CA TYR A 375 -2.94 -14.53 -11.68
C TYR A 375 -3.33 -14.61 -10.21
N ASP A 376 -3.03 -15.71 -9.54
CA ASP A 376 -3.23 -15.87 -8.10
C ASP A 376 -2.37 -14.82 -7.35
N PRO A 377 -2.97 -13.93 -6.54
CA PRO A 377 -2.24 -12.84 -5.90
C PRO A 377 -1.42 -13.29 -4.68
N CYS A 378 -1.61 -14.52 -4.17
CA CYS A 378 -0.97 -14.94 -2.94
C CYS A 378 0.55 -15.13 -3.10
N PRO A 379 1.32 -15.08 -2.00
CA PRO A 379 2.74 -15.43 -1.98
C PRO A 379 3.01 -16.88 -2.42
N TYR A 380 4.27 -17.21 -2.68
CA TYR A 380 4.68 -18.58 -3.02
C TYR A 380 4.33 -19.56 -1.89
N GLY A 381 3.77 -20.74 -2.23
CA GLY A 381 3.35 -21.75 -1.26
C GLY A 381 1.96 -21.48 -0.66
N TRP A 382 1.28 -20.47 -1.17
CA TRP A 382 -0.05 -20.04 -0.76
C TRP A 382 -0.90 -19.69 -1.98
N ARG A 383 -2.21 -19.92 -1.90
CA ARG A 383 -3.14 -19.65 -3.00
C ARG A 383 -4.47 -19.09 -2.51
N VAL A 384 -5.27 -18.57 -3.43
CA VAL A 384 -6.68 -18.26 -3.17
C VAL A 384 -7.39 -19.58 -2.79
N PRO A 385 -8.20 -19.59 -1.72
CA PRO A 385 -8.92 -20.80 -1.30
C PRO A 385 -10.01 -21.18 -2.29
N ARG A 386 -10.34 -22.47 -2.37
CA ARG A 386 -11.51 -22.98 -3.08
C ARG A 386 -12.78 -22.72 -2.26
N ALA A 387 -13.93 -22.75 -2.92
CA ALA A 387 -15.23 -22.70 -2.25
C ALA A 387 -15.38 -23.83 -1.20
N GLU A 388 -14.93 -25.05 -1.52
CA GLU A 388 -14.98 -26.19 -0.59
C GLU A 388 -14.12 -25.99 0.67
N GLU A 389 -13.08 -25.17 0.60
CA GLU A 389 -12.19 -24.87 1.72
C GLU A 389 -12.78 -23.76 2.59
N LEU A 390 -13.36 -22.73 1.97
CA LEU A 390 -14.14 -21.71 2.68
C LEU A 390 -15.37 -22.33 3.38
N ALA A 391 -15.99 -23.35 2.78
CA ALA A 391 -17.13 -24.06 3.36
C ALA A 391 -16.80 -24.83 4.66
N LYS A 392 -15.52 -25.03 4.98
CA LYS A 392 -15.07 -25.61 6.26
C LYS A 392 -15.02 -24.61 7.40
N LEU A 393 -15.22 -23.33 7.13
CA LEU A 393 -15.31 -22.29 8.15
C LEU A 393 -16.74 -22.22 8.69
N THR A 394 -16.86 -21.98 9.99
CA THR A 394 -18.14 -21.74 10.66
C THR A 394 -17.95 -20.65 11.72
N PHE A 395 -19.01 -19.97 12.14
CA PHE A 395 -18.88 -19.03 13.27
C PHE A 395 -18.41 -19.75 14.53
N ALA A 396 -17.39 -19.18 15.17
CA ALA A 396 -16.87 -19.69 16.44
C ALA A 396 -17.99 -19.83 17.48
N ALA A 397 -18.05 -20.95 18.19
CA ALA A 397 -19.14 -21.23 19.13
C ALA A 397 -19.28 -20.16 20.22
N ASP A 398 -18.16 -19.54 20.62
CA ASP A 398 -18.07 -18.55 21.69
C ASP A 398 -18.19 -17.09 21.22
N ASN A 399 -18.45 -16.83 19.94
CA ASN A 399 -18.75 -15.47 19.47
C ASN A 399 -19.91 -14.89 20.31
N THR A 400 -19.72 -13.67 20.82
CA THR A 400 -20.68 -13.07 21.73
C THR A 400 -22.07 -12.93 21.10
N ALA A 401 -23.11 -13.22 21.87
CA ALA A 401 -24.50 -12.92 21.50
C ALA A 401 -24.88 -11.47 21.84
N ASP A 402 -24.07 -10.79 22.65
CA ASP A 402 -24.24 -9.39 23.00
C ASP A 402 -23.86 -8.49 21.81
N LEU A 403 -24.84 -7.72 21.33
CA LEU A 403 -24.70 -6.92 20.11
C LEU A 403 -23.62 -5.84 20.25
N ASP A 404 -23.58 -5.13 21.38
CA ASP A 404 -22.65 -4.02 21.57
C ASP A 404 -21.20 -4.52 21.62
N THR A 405 -20.99 -5.70 22.18
CA THR A 405 -19.68 -6.37 22.15
C THR A 405 -19.35 -6.86 20.74
N ALA A 406 -20.29 -7.50 20.02
CA ALA A 406 -20.07 -7.98 18.66
C ALA A 406 -19.71 -6.82 17.70
N ARG A 407 -20.38 -5.68 17.82
CA ARG A 407 -20.12 -4.49 16.99
C ARG A 407 -18.70 -3.96 17.12
N LYS A 408 -18.13 -4.03 18.33
CA LYS A 408 -16.76 -3.61 18.62
C LYS A 408 -15.71 -4.62 18.14
N GLN A 409 -16.13 -5.80 17.70
CA GLN A 409 -15.22 -6.78 17.09
C GLN A 409 -14.95 -6.47 15.63
N TYR A 410 -15.84 -5.77 14.93
CA TYR A 410 -15.61 -5.31 13.56
C TYR A 410 -15.25 -6.46 12.59
N GLY A 411 -15.92 -7.61 12.78
CA GLY A 411 -15.65 -8.87 12.10
C GLY A 411 -16.13 -10.04 12.94
N TRP A 412 -15.79 -11.26 12.51
CA TRP A 412 -16.14 -12.49 13.21
C TRP A 412 -14.95 -13.41 13.37
N TYR A 413 -14.92 -14.13 14.50
CA TYR A 413 -14.08 -15.32 14.58
C TYR A 413 -14.77 -16.49 13.89
N LEU A 414 -14.05 -17.10 12.96
CA LEU A 414 -14.44 -18.31 12.26
C LEU A 414 -13.55 -19.47 12.69
N GLU A 415 -14.12 -20.67 12.78
CA GLU A 415 -13.43 -21.89 13.19
C GLU A 415 -13.46 -22.92 12.06
N SER A 416 -12.36 -23.66 11.94
CA SER A 416 -12.27 -24.88 11.15
C SER A 416 -11.54 -25.93 11.96
N GLY A 417 -12.18 -27.03 12.33
CA GLY A 417 -11.57 -28.01 13.24
C GLY A 417 -11.22 -27.38 14.59
N SER A 418 -9.96 -27.43 15.00
CA SER A 418 -9.46 -26.82 16.25
C SER A 418 -8.94 -25.38 16.09
N GLU A 419 -8.80 -24.90 14.86
CA GLU A 419 -8.21 -23.60 14.59
C GLU A 419 -9.26 -22.50 14.52
N ARG A 420 -8.86 -21.32 14.99
CA ARG A 420 -9.69 -20.12 15.04
C ARG A 420 -9.01 -18.98 14.29
N TYR A 421 -9.78 -18.31 13.45
CA TYR A 421 -9.31 -17.23 12.58
C TYR A 421 -10.20 -16.00 12.74
N PHE A 422 -9.61 -14.82 12.78
CA PHE A 422 -10.38 -13.58 12.73
C PHE A 422 -10.55 -13.10 11.29
N PHE A 423 -11.80 -12.92 10.87
CA PHE A 423 -12.18 -12.35 9.58
C PHE A 423 -12.83 -10.98 9.83
N SER A 424 -12.14 -9.93 9.43
CA SER A 424 -12.55 -8.53 9.55
C SER A 424 -13.71 -8.16 8.60
N GLY A 425 -14.69 -7.40 9.09
CA GLY A 425 -15.77 -6.86 8.25
C GLY A 425 -15.27 -5.71 7.37
N CYS A 426 -14.51 -6.02 6.32
CA CYS A 426 -13.82 -5.02 5.49
C CYS A 426 -14.70 -4.41 4.37
N GLY A 427 -15.93 -4.87 4.20
CA GLY A 427 -16.75 -4.53 3.04
C GLY A 427 -16.12 -4.99 1.72
N TYR A 428 -16.41 -4.26 0.64
CA TYR A 428 -15.94 -4.56 -0.71
C TYR A 428 -15.90 -3.29 -1.58
N ARG A 429 -15.21 -3.35 -2.72
CA ARG A 429 -15.31 -2.34 -3.78
C ARG A 429 -16.38 -2.74 -4.77
N ARG A 430 -17.34 -1.86 -5.01
CA ARG A 430 -18.47 -2.14 -5.87
C ARG A 430 -18.09 -2.24 -7.34
N TYR A 431 -18.61 -3.26 -8.00
CA TYR A 431 -18.58 -3.41 -9.46
C TYR A 431 -19.20 -2.24 -10.24
N LEU A 432 -20.08 -1.44 -9.61
CA LEU A 432 -20.78 -0.30 -10.25
C LEU A 432 -19.87 0.90 -10.48
N ASP A 433 -19.09 1.27 -9.48
CA ASP A 433 -18.37 2.55 -9.47
C ASP A 433 -16.97 2.48 -8.86
N GLY A 434 -16.52 1.28 -8.46
CA GLY A 434 -15.21 1.06 -7.83
C GLY A 434 -15.06 1.60 -6.42
N LYS A 435 -16.10 2.23 -5.86
CA LYS A 435 -16.07 2.79 -4.51
C LYS A 435 -16.12 1.69 -3.47
N VAL A 436 -15.42 1.92 -2.35
CA VAL A 436 -15.51 1.05 -1.18
C VAL A 436 -16.90 1.21 -0.54
N GLN A 437 -17.54 0.10 -0.20
CA GLN A 437 -18.80 0.03 0.51
C GLN A 437 -18.69 -0.96 1.67
N ASN A 438 -19.15 -0.51 2.84
CA ASN A 438 -19.31 -1.34 4.03
C ASN A 438 -20.54 -0.83 4.81
N VAL A 439 -21.72 -1.01 4.21
CA VAL A 439 -22.97 -0.45 4.74
C VAL A 439 -23.92 -1.60 4.97
N ASN A 440 -24.11 -1.94 6.23
CA ASN A 440 -25.10 -2.91 6.64
C ASN A 440 -26.51 -2.32 6.47
N TYR A 441 -27.32 -2.92 5.59
CA TYR A 441 -28.69 -2.50 5.36
C TYR A 441 -29.64 -3.23 6.31
N SER A 442 -30.28 -2.50 7.23
CA SER A 442 -31.41 -3.05 8.00
C SER A 442 -32.44 -1.98 8.32
N ASP A 443 -33.72 -2.35 8.28
CA ASP A 443 -34.86 -1.48 8.64
C ASP A 443 -34.79 -0.95 10.08
N ALA A 444 -33.95 -1.56 10.93
CA ALA A 444 -33.81 -1.26 12.34
C ALA A 444 -32.74 -0.20 12.67
N TYR A 445 -31.92 0.23 11.69
CA TYR A 445 -30.80 1.13 11.96
C TYR A 445 -30.57 2.15 10.83
N PRO A 446 -30.27 3.43 11.14
CA PRO A 446 -29.91 4.41 10.11
C PRO A 446 -28.64 3.98 9.35
N TYR A 447 -28.52 4.41 8.10
CA TYR A 447 -27.32 4.24 7.27
C TYR A 447 -26.07 4.69 8.02
N ASN A 448 -25.34 3.74 8.61
CA ASN A 448 -24.04 4.01 9.22
C ASN A 448 -23.03 3.03 8.62
N PRO A 449 -22.06 3.51 7.83
CA PRO A 449 -21.01 2.66 7.29
C PRO A 449 -20.11 2.24 8.46
N GLU A 450 -20.09 0.93 8.74
CA GLU A 450 -19.37 0.34 9.87
C GLU A 450 -18.77 -1.00 9.44
N PRO A 451 -17.66 -1.47 10.06
CA PRO A 451 -16.94 -2.71 9.72
C PRO A 451 -17.69 -4.04 9.96
N TRP A 452 -18.90 -4.17 9.45
CA TRP A 452 -19.82 -5.24 9.84
C TRP A 452 -20.12 -6.21 8.71
N GLU A 453 -19.68 -5.94 7.48
CA GLU A 453 -19.84 -6.85 6.35
C GLU A 453 -18.48 -7.36 5.87
N GLY A 454 -18.36 -8.66 5.62
CA GLY A 454 -17.13 -9.26 5.11
C GLY A 454 -17.39 -10.02 3.82
N TYR A 455 -16.56 -9.77 2.81
CA TYR A 455 -16.58 -10.49 1.54
C TYR A 455 -15.19 -11.01 1.21
N TYR A 456 -15.08 -12.31 0.95
CA TYR A 456 -13.81 -12.99 0.71
C TYR A 456 -13.89 -13.87 -0.52
N TRP A 457 -12.99 -13.66 -1.46
CA TRP A 457 -12.96 -14.46 -2.67
C TRP A 457 -12.54 -15.91 -2.42
N SER A 458 -13.17 -16.81 -3.17
CA SER A 458 -12.58 -18.10 -3.52
C SER A 458 -12.07 -18.11 -4.97
N SER A 459 -11.27 -19.09 -5.33
CA SER A 459 -10.86 -19.38 -6.71
C SER A 459 -11.95 -20.10 -7.52
N THR A 460 -13.10 -20.42 -6.93
CA THR A 460 -14.16 -21.17 -7.60
C THR A 460 -15.05 -20.23 -8.41
N ALA A 461 -15.01 -20.41 -9.73
CA ALA A 461 -15.85 -19.72 -10.71
C ALA A 461 -17.20 -20.43 -10.91
N ASN A 462 -18.27 -19.66 -11.08
CA ASN A 462 -19.56 -20.16 -11.56
C ASN A 462 -19.66 -20.07 -13.09
N GLU A 463 -20.53 -20.90 -13.69
CA GLU A 463 -20.76 -20.93 -15.14
C GLU A 463 -21.42 -19.66 -15.67
N ASP A 464 -22.15 -18.94 -14.81
CA ASP A 464 -22.83 -17.70 -15.17
C ASP A 464 -21.85 -16.53 -15.35
N GLY A 465 -20.59 -16.62 -14.93
CA GLY A 465 -19.64 -15.50 -14.95
C GLY A 465 -19.52 -14.77 -13.61
N SER A 466 -20.17 -15.29 -12.56
CA SER A 466 -19.92 -14.91 -11.16
C SER A 466 -18.84 -15.82 -10.57
N ALA A 467 -18.40 -15.53 -9.34
CA ALA A 467 -17.52 -16.38 -8.59
C ALA A 467 -18.01 -16.57 -7.16
N VAL A 468 -17.62 -17.67 -6.54
CA VAL A 468 -17.99 -17.98 -5.17
C VAL A 468 -17.17 -17.15 -4.19
N SER A 469 -17.84 -16.58 -3.20
CA SER A 469 -17.24 -15.83 -2.10
C SER A 469 -17.84 -16.26 -0.76
N LEU A 470 -17.06 -16.16 0.31
CA LEU A 470 -17.58 -16.18 1.66
C LEU A 470 -18.11 -14.79 2.02
N TYR A 471 -19.32 -14.76 2.57
CA TYR A 471 -20.01 -13.57 3.04
C TYR A 471 -20.47 -13.73 4.49
N PHE A 472 -20.38 -12.65 5.24
CA PHE A 472 -21.10 -12.47 6.49
C PHE A 472 -21.50 -11.02 6.69
N ASP A 473 -22.44 -10.81 7.61
CA ASP A 473 -22.77 -9.49 8.12
C ASP A 473 -22.93 -9.48 9.66
N LEU A 474 -23.22 -8.30 10.22
CA LEU A 474 -23.74 -8.10 11.57
C LEU A 474 -24.89 -7.08 11.52
N ILE A 475 -26.11 -7.58 11.32
CA ILE A 475 -27.32 -6.73 11.21
C ILE A 475 -27.83 -6.28 12.58
N THR A 476 -28.16 -7.23 13.47
CA THR A 476 -28.83 -6.93 14.76
C THR A 476 -28.39 -7.80 15.92
N THR A 477 -28.26 -9.11 15.76
CA THR A 477 -27.67 -10.00 16.76
C THR A 477 -26.95 -11.12 16.03
N ARG A 478 -26.07 -11.85 16.73
CA ARG A 478 -25.42 -13.03 16.17
C ARG A 478 -26.43 -14.02 15.56
N SER A 479 -27.60 -14.23 16.18
CA SER A 479 -28.60 -15.18 15.70
C SER A 479 -29.33 -14.74 14.43
N LEU A 480 -29.29 -13.45 14.12
CA LEU A 480 -29.94 -12.84 12.96
C LEU A 480 -28.93 -12.38 11.88
N SER A 481 -27.64 -12.60 12.12
CA SER A 481 -26.57 -12.27 11.18
C SER A 481 -26.48 -13.36 10.11
N HIS A 482 -26.25 -12.95 8.86
CA HIS A 482 -26.08 -13.87 7.76
C HIS A 482 -24.65 -14.40 7.73
N TYR A 483 -24.54 -15.67 7.33
CA TYR A 483 -23.29 -16.31 6.98
C TYR A 483 -23.53 -17.20 5.79
N ASN A 484 -22.75 -16.99 4.73
CA ASN A 484 -22.81 -17.79 3.52
C ASN A 484 -21.38 -18.01 3.01
N SER A 485 -20.86 -19.21 3.19
CA SER A 485 -19.53 -19.58 2.68
C SER A 485 -19.48 -19.81 1.17
N ALA A 486 -20.63 -19.75 0.48
CA ALA A 486 -20.77 -20.02 -0.94
C ALA A 486 -21.68 -19.01 -1.67
N MET A 487 -21.53 -17.71 -1.38
CA MET A 487 -22.29 -16.65 -2.05
C MET A 487 -21.79 -16.45 -3.49
N ALA A 488 -22.70 -16.38 -4.46
CA ALA A 488 -22.38 -15.97 -5.82
C ALA A 488 -22.18 -14.45 -5.88
N SER A 489 -20.98 -14.02 -6.30
CA SER A 489 -20.55 -12.63 -6.30
C SER A 489 -20.04 -12.22 -7.67
N ARG A 490 -20.39 -10.99 -8.08
CA ARG A 490 -19.95 -10.40 -9.36
C ARG A 490 -18.44 -10.22 -9.38
N ARG A 491 -17.75 -10.76 -10.39
CA ARG A 491 -16.28 -10.78 -10.47
C ARG A 491 -15.63 -9.40 -10.61
N ALA A 492 -16.37 -8.40 -11.10
CA ALA A 492 -15.93 -7.01 -11.15
C ALA A 492 -15.85 -6.34 -9.75
N ASN A 493 -16.42 -6.94 -8.70
CA ASN A 493 -16.19 -6.44 -7.34
C ASN A 493 -14.72 -6.59 -6.94
N GLY A 494 -14.20 -5.65 -6.16
CA GLY A 494 -12.96 -5.83 -5.43
C GLY A 494 -13.27 -6.40 -4.05
N MET A 495 -12.77 -7.58 -3.70
CA MET A 495 -12.99 -8.18 -2.37
C MET A 495 -11.67 -8.64 -1.75
N GLN A 496 -11.72 -8.99 -0.47
CA GLN A 496 -10.56 -9.45 0.28
C GLN A 496 -10.15 -10.87 -0.17
N VAL A 497 -8.87 -11.19 -0.02
CA VAL A 497 -8.33 -12.55 -0.20
C VAL A 497 -7.71 -13.01 1.11
N ARG A 498 -8.15 -14.17 1.60
CA ARG A 498 -7.54 -14.87 2.73
C ARG A 498 -6.86 -16.13 2.21
N CYS A 499 -5.57 -16.03 1.92
CA CYS A 499 -4.83 -17.13 1.30
C CYS A 499 -4.82 -18.39 2.18
N ILE A 500 -4.79 -19.55 1.52
CA ILE A 500 -4.64 -20.87 2.12
C ILE A 500 -3.32 -21.50 1.66
N LYS A 501 -2.70 -22.32 2.51
CA LYS A 501 -1.48 -23.06 2.17
C LYS A 501 -1.75 -24.02 0.99
N GLU A 502 -0.82 -24.07 0.03
CA GLU A 502 -0.95 -24.89 -1.20
C GLU A 502 -1.00 -26.40 -0.96
#